data_AF-A0A6M6BJ04-F1
#
_entry.id   AF-A0A6M6BJ04-F1
#
_cell.length_a   1.000
_cell.length_b   1.000
_cell.length_c   1.000
_cell.angle_alpha   90.00
_cell.angle_beta   90.00
_cell.angle_gamma   90.00
#
_symmetry.space_group_name_H-M   'P 1'
#
loop_
_entity.id
_entity.type
_entity.pdbx_description
1 polymer ?
#
loop_
_entity_poly.entity_id
_entity_poly.type
_entity_poly.pdbx_seq_one_letter_code
_entity_poly.pdbx_strand_id
1 'polypeptide(L)'
;MNPPLFHIGQEVVCVNDDFTLLLVQNPNIQTPKRGPIYTVRGIFDTHRGYGITLHEINNAGVAPGFPEANFHESRFAPVPPLEEIEISAAIEETVSV
;
A
#
# COMPACT_ATOMS: atom_id res chain seq x y z
N MET A 1 20.44 -2.07 -10.46
CA MET A 1 19.36 -2.00 -9.46
C MET A 1 18.40 -3.13 -9.72
N ASN A 2 17.77 -3.67 -8.67
CA ASN A 2 16.69 -4.63 -8.85
C ASN A 2 15.48 -3.94 -9.52
N PRO A 3 14.58 -4.68 -10.18
CA PRO A 3 13.32 -4.12 -10.62
C PRO A 3 12.43 -3.72 -9.42
N PRO A 4 11.43 -2.85 -9.61
CA PRO A 4 10.41 -2.57 -8.59
C PRO A 4 9.71 -3.85 -8.14
N LEU A 5 9.34 -3.92 -6.86
CA LEU A 5 8.61 -5.05 -6.28
C LEU A 5 7.14 -5.09 -6.74
N PHE A 6 6.60 -3.96 -7.16
CA PHE A 6 5.20 -3.81 -7.54
C PHE A 6 5.06 -3.16 -8.92
N HIS A 7 3.87 -3.26 -9.50
CA HIS A 7 3.51 -2.52 -10.71
C HIS A 7 2.32 -1.58 -10.45
N ILE A 8 2.13 -0.58 -11.32
CA ILE A 8 0.97 0.33 -11.27
C ILE A 8 -0.32 -0.50 -11.40
N GLY A 9 -1.34 -0.13 -10.63
CA GLY A 9 -2.63 -0.81 -10.54
C GLY A 9 -2.64 -2.03 -9.61
N GLN A 10 -1.50 -2.42 -9.04
CA GLN A 10 -1.44 -3.55 -8.10
C GLN A 10 -2.00 -3.17 -6.73
N GLU A 11 -2.79 -4.06 -6.14
CA GLU A 11 -3.24 -3.94 -4.75
C GLU A 11 -2.15 -4.41 -3.77
N VAL A 12 -1.94 -3.61 -2.72
CA VAL A 12 -0.95 -3.83 -1.69
C VAL A 12 -1.49 -3.50 -0.30
N VAL A 13 -0.89 -4.11 0.73
CA VAL A 13 -1.13 -3.76 2.13
C VAL A 13 0.14 -3.20 2.76
N CYS A 14 -0.01 -2.19 3.60
CA CYS A 14 1.12 -1.69 4.38
C CYS A 14 1.41 -2.66 5.53
N VAL A 15 2.61 -3.24 5.54
CA VAL A 15 3.06 -4.19 6.58
C VAL A 15 3.91 -3.52 7.66
N ASN A 16 4.42 -2.32 7.39
CA ASN A 16 5.14 -1.50 8.36
C ASN A 16 4.74 -0.03 8.22
N ASP A 17 3.86 0.43 9.10
CA ASP A 17 3.30 1.78 9.13
C ASP A 17 4.08 2.76 10.02
N ASP A 18 5.30 2.42 10.43
CA ASP A 18 6.16 3.35 11.18
C ASP A 18 6.78 4.42 10.26
N PHE A 19 6.03 5.49 10.07
CA PHE A 19 6.45 6.70 9.35
C PHE A 19 6.83 7.83 10.30
N THR A 20 7.22 7.54 11.54
CA THR A 20 7.48 8.55 12.58
C THR A 20 8.48 9.61 12.10
N LEU A 21 9.59 9.20 11.49
CA LEU A 21 10.60 10.15 10.98
C LEU A 21 10.05 11.05 9.87
N LEU A 22 9.21 10.51 8.98
CA LEU A 22 8.59 11.29 7.91
C LEU A 22 7.60 12.32 8.47
N LEU A 23 6.81 11.92 9.47
CA LEU A 23 5.83 12.79 10.14
C LEU A 23 6.48 13.88 11.00
N VAL A 24 7.66 13.61 11.57
CA VAL A 24 8.46 14.64 12.25
C VAL A 24 8.93 15.72 11.26
N GLN A 25 9.26 15.34 10.01
CA GLN A 25 9.66 16.29 8.97
C GLN A 25 8.48 17.10 8.44
N ASN A 26 7.33 16.46 8.24
CA ASN A 26 6.11 17.14 7.85
C ASN A 26 4.86 16.40 8.38
N PRO A 27 4.19 16.92 9.40
CA PRO A 27 3.04 16.26 10.02
C PRO A 27 1.79 16.26 9.15
N ASN A 28 1.77 17.03 8.04
CA ASN A 28 0.64 17.07 7.11
C ASN A 28 0.65 15.93 6.10
N ILE A 29 1.72 15.12 6.04
CA ILE A 29 1.78 13.96 5.15
C ILE A 29 0.79 12.91 5.63
N GLN A 30 -0.14 12.52 4.75
CA GLN A 30 -0.99 11.36 4.98
C GLN A 30 -0.16 10.10 4.76
N THR A 31 -0.13 9.21 5.75
CA THR A 31 0.69 7.99 5.71
C THR A 31 -0.18 6.75 5.69
N PRO A 32 0.20 5.70 4.94
CA PRO A 32 -0.56 4.46 4.92
C PRO A 32 -0.50 3.78 6.29
N LYS A 33 -1.62 3.20 6.68
CA LYS A 33 -1.80 2.41 7.90
C LYS A 33 -1.86 0.93 7.58
N ARG A 34 -1.50 0.10 8.55
CA ARG A 34 -1.76 -1.35 8.50
C ARG A 34 -3.27 -1.62 8.44
N GLY A 35 -3.67 -2.62 7.66
CA GLY A 35 -5.06 -3.07 7.56
C GLY A 35 -5.72 -2.75 6.21
N PRO A 36 -5.87 -1.47 5.82
CA PRO A 36 -6.45 -1.12 4.53
C PRO A 36 -5.65 -1.67 3.35
N ILE A 37 -6.37 -1.97 2.27
CA ILE A 37 -5.81 -2.24 0.95
C ILE A 37 -5.61 -0.91 0.23
N TYR A 38 -4.48 -0.78 -0.44
CA TYR A 38 -4.12 0.37 -1.25
C TYR A 38 -3.78 -0.06 -2.67
N THR A 39 -3.95 0.84 -3.63
CA THR A 39 -3.62 0.59 -5.04
C THR A 39 -2.41 1.41 -5.45
N VAL A 40 -1.39 0.75 -6.03
CA VAL A 40 -0.18 1.43 -6.52
C VAL A 40 -0.55 2.37 -7.68
N ARG A 41 -0.37 3.68 -7.50
CA ARG A 41 -0.63 4.72 -8.51
C ARG A 41 0.59 5.03 -9.37
N GLY A 42 1.77 5.02 -8.77
CA GLY A 42 2.99 5.44 -9.44
C GLY A 42 4.22 4.90 -8.73
N ILE A 43 5.30 4.71 -9.50
CA ILE A 43 6.57 4.14 -9.04
C ILE A 43 7.66 5.12 -9.41
N PHE A 44 8.53 5.42 -8.44
CA PHE A 44 9.59 6.41 -8.56
C PHE A 44 10.92 5.77 -8.17
N ASP A 45 11.92 5.94 -9.03
CA ASP A 45 13.29 5.55 -8.72
C ASP A 45 13.85 6.45 -7.61
N THR A 46 14.45 5.84 -6.60
CA THR A 46 15.09 6.53 -5.49
C THR A 46 16.49 5.95 -5.28
N HIS A 47 17.34 6.72 -4.62
CA HIS A 47 18.71 6.31 -4.29
C HIS A 47 18.84 4.99 -3.49
N ARG A 48 17.75 4.44 -2.93
CA ARG A 48 17.76 3.21 -2.10
C ARG A 48 16.78 2.12 -2.57
N GLY A 49 16.18 2.26 -3.75
CA GLY A 49 15.12 1.38 -4.24
C GLY A 49 13.98 2.18 -4.83
N TYR A 50 12.76 1.66 -4.82
CA TYR A 50 11.62 2.37 -5.37
C TYR A 50 10.68 2.90 -4.30
N GLY A 51 10.22 4.13 -4.54
CA GLY A 51 9.10 4.73 -3.84
C GLY A 51 7.81 4.51 -4.61
N ILE A 52 6.72 4.22 -3.90
CA ILE A 52 5.39 4.11 -4.49
C ILE A 52 4.48 5.23 -3.98
N THR A 53 3.58 5.68 -4.85
CA THR A 53 2.40 6.48 -4.47
C THR A 53 1.16 5.61 -4.57
N LEU A 54 0.14 5.95 -3.78
CA LEU A 54 -1.09 5.17 -3.68
C LEU A 54 -2.26 5.97 -4.26
N HIS A 55 -3.33 5.31 -4.69
CA HIS A 55 -4.53 6.01 -5.16
C HIS A 55 -5.34 6.62 -4.02
N GLU A 56 -5.39 5.94 -2.89
CA GLU A 56 -6.17 6.31 -1.70
C GLU A 56 -5.50 7.43 -0.90
N ILE A 57 -4.23 7.72 -1.18
CA ILE A 57 -3.44 8.76 -0.52
C ILE A 57 -2.85 9.70 -1.58
N ASN A 58 -3.27 10.96 -1.52
CA ASN A 58 -2.73 12.02 -2.37
C ASN A 58 -2.04 13.09 -1.52
N ASN A 59 -0.71 13.13 -1.60
CA ASN A 59 0.15 14.08 -0.90
C ASN A 59 0.72 15.15 -1.84
N ALA A 60 0.24 15.27 -3.08
CA ALA A 60 0.78 16.23 -4.06
C ALA A 60 0.70 17.70 -3.58
N GLY A 61 -0.28 18.03 -2.74
CA GLY A 61 -0.44 19.37 -2.16
C GLY A 61 0.39 19.64 -0.91
N VAL A 62 1.06 18.63 -0.33
CA VAL A 62 1.71 18.75 0.98
C VAL A 62 3.03 19.54 0.91
N ALA A 63 3.71 19.51 -0.23
CA ALA A 63 4.92 20.30 -0.50
C ALA A 63 4.90 20.82 -1.95
N PRO A 64 4.19 21.92 -2.24
CA PRO A 64 4.10 22.48 -3.59
C PRO A 64 5.48 22.78 -4.18
N GLY A 65 5.71 22.38 -5.43
CA GLY A 65 6.99 22.55 -6.13
C GLY A 65 8.01 21.45 -5.89
N PHE A 66 7.71 20.48 -5.02
CA PHE A 66 8.52 19.27 -4.82
C PHE A 66 7.77 18.02 -5.31
N PRO A 67 8.50 16.93 -5.62
CA PRO A 67 7.86 15.65 -5.89
C PRO A 67 6.95 15.22 -4.74
N GLU A 68 5.83 14.59 -5.09
CA GLU A 68 4.90 14.05 -4.10
C GLU A 68 5.60 13.07 -3.15
N ALA A 69 5.23 13.14 -1.87
CA ALA A 69 5.71 12.18 -0.88
C ALA A 69 5.33 10.75 -1.29
N ASN A 70 6.35 9.93 -1.53
CA ASN A 70 6.22 8.52 -1.85
C ASN A 70 6.72 7.66 -0.67
N PHE A 71 6.32 6.40 -0.64
CA PHE A 71 6.63 5.45 0.42
C PHE A 71 7.49 4.33 -0.14
N HIS A 72 8.57 3.98 0.55
CA HIS A 72 9.47 2.92 0.08
C HIS A 72 8.71 1.59 -0.05
N GLU A 73 8.88 0.90 -1.18
CA GLU A 73 8.15 -0.34 -1.52
C GLU A 73 8.31 -1.44 -0.47
N SER A 74 9.44 -1.51 0.24
CA SER A 74 9.67 -2.49 1.31
C SER A 74 8.72 -2.39 2.51
N ARG A 75 7.91 -1.33 2.58
CA ARG A 75 6.87 -1.12 3.62
C ARG A 75 5.58 -1.88 3.31
N PHE A 76 5.48 -2.50 2.13
CA PHE A 76 4.27 -3.10 1.62
C PHE A 76 4.45 -4.57 1.26
N ALA A 77 3.33 -5.28 1.13
CA ALA A 77 3.25 -6.62 0.60
C ALA A 77 2.08 -6.68 -0.42
N PRO A 78 2.14 -7.58 -1.41
CA PRO A 78 1.02 -7.78 -2.32
C PRO A 78 -0.19 -8.33 -1.56
N VAL A 79 -1.40 -7.91 -1.97
CA VAL A 79 -2.62 -8.59 -1.50
C VAL A 79 -2.62 -10.01 -2.10
N PRO A 80 -2.78 -11.07 -1.28
CA PRO A 80 -2.92 -12.43 -1.79
C PRO A 80 -4.16 -12.52 -2.71
N PRO A 81 -4.15 -13.38 -3.74
CA PRO A 81 -5.35 -13.66 -4.50
C PRO A 81 -6.48 -14.06 -3.54
N LEU A 82 -7.63 -13.40 -3.64
CA LEU A 82 -8.81 -13.82 -2.91
C LEU A 82 -9.28 -15.14 -3.53
N GLU A 83 -9.24 -16.22 -2.76
CA GLU A 83 -10.03 -17.39 -3.07
C GLU A 83 -11.49 -17.02 -2.80
N GLU A 84 -12.32 -17.03 -3.84
CA GLU A 84 -13.77 -16.87 -3.69
C GLU A 84 -14.31 -18.08 -2.94
N ILE A 85 -14.48 -17.95 -1.62
CA ILE A 85 -15.17 -18.95 -0.82
C ILE A 85 -16.67 -18.71 -1.01
N GLU A 86 -17.35 -19.60 -1.73
CA GLU A 86 -18.80 -19.63 -1.76
C GLU A 86 -19.33 -19.95 -0.35
N ILE A 87 -19.77 -18.90 0.36
CA ILE A 87 -20.28 -18.99 1.74
C ILE A 87 -21.46 -19.97 1.84
N SER A 88 -22.23 -20.15 0.76
CA SER A 88 -23.30 -21.14 0.63
C SER A 88 -22.83 -22.57 0.91
N ALA A 89 -21.66 -22.96 0.40
CA ALA A 89 -21.15 -24.33 0.55
C ALA A 89 -20.70 -24.63 1.98
N ALA A 90 -20.26 -23.63 2.75
CA ALA A 90 -19.76 -23.81 4.11
C ALA A 90 -20.86 -23.97 5.17
N ILE A 91 -22.11 -23.60 4.86
CA ILE A 91 -23.23 -23.68 5.83
C ILE A 91 -23.87 -25.07 5.81
N GLU A 92 -23.90 -25.76 4.66
CA GLU A 92 -24.54 -27.07 4.52
C GLU A 92 -23.84 -28.20 5.31
N GLU A 93 -22.54 -28.07 5.61
CA GLU A 93 -21.80 -29.08 6.38
C GLU A 93 -22.13 -29.08 7.89
N THR A 94 -22.78 -28.04 8.40
CA THR A 94 -23.14 -27.93 9.83
C THR A 94 -24.57 -28.33 10.18
N VAL A 95 -25.40 -28.65 9.18
CA VAL A 95 -26.84 -28.98 9.37
C VAL A 95 -27.16 -30.42 8.96
N SER A 96 -26.20 -31.33 9.13
CA SER A 96 -26.45 -32.77 9.07
C SER A 96 -26.61 -33.32 10.50
N VAL A 97 -27.86 -33.30 11.01
CA VAL A 97 -28.29 -34.04 12.21
C VAL A 97 -28.97 -35.34 11.78
#